data_AF-A0A5C4U1C1-F1
#
_entry.id   AF-A0A5C4U1C1-F1
#
_cell.length_a   1.000
_cell.length_b   1.000
_cell.length_c   1.000
_cell.angle_alpha   90.00
_cell.angle_beta   90.00
_cell.angle_gamma   90.00
#
_symmetry.space_group_name_H-M   'P 1'
#
loop_
_entity.id
_entity.type
_entity.pdbx_description
1 polymer ?
#
loop_
_entity_poly.entity_id
_entity_poly.type
_entity_poly.pdbx_seq_one_letter_code
_entity_poly.pdbx_strand_id
1 'polypeptide(L)'
;MPNPFSKGWKYVMASFDRKIDENADPKVQIQQAVDAAKSQHKQITEQAASIIGNKKQLELQLDRLLKSQAEYQEKARTALQLADKAAAEGNSAQATEYTNTAEVVASQLVTVESEIENTKVMYQQATQAAEQAQEQQRQSEARLTEQLAEVDKLNAQADQAEMQRKSAQAMDSMNQLGLNDDNVPTLDGVRDKIERRYADALGAQELTQHTVQDRMAEISTAGRDMAAASKLDEIRAQMAGSKELGSKKDTAELEAPEQDAPQKGASNEDTP
;
A
#
# COMPACT_ATOMS: atom_id res chain seq x y z
N MET A 1 2.27 23.49 10.75
CA MET A 1 0.89 23.14 11.13
C MET A 1 0.58 21.74 10.60
N PRO A 2 -0.13 20.86 11.31
CA PRO A 2 -0.44 19.50 10.85
C PRO A 2 -1.64 19.49 9.89
N ASN A 3 -1.44 19.06 8.63
CA ASN A 3 -2.54 18.99 7.65
C ASN A 3 -3.61 17.96 8.06
N PRO A 4 -4.91 18.32 8.08
CA PRO A 4 -5.98 17.38 8.47
C PRO A 4 -6.26 16.30 7.41
N PHE A 5 -6.06 16.62 6.11
CA PHE A 5 -6.43 15.73 5.01
C PHE A 5 -5.65 14.40 4.96
N SER A 6 -4.41 14.34 5.43
CA SER A 6 -3.60 13.10 5.41
C SER A 6 -4.05 12.05 6.44
N LYS A 7 -4.87 12.44 7.43
CA LYS A 7 -5.42 11.50 8.42
C LYS A 7 -6.64 10.74 7.89
N GLY A 8 -7.47 11.38 7.06
CA GLY A 8 -8.63 10.75 6.44
C GLY A 8 -8.24 9.60 5.51
N TRP A 9 -7.26 9.82 4.63
CA TRP A 9 -6.78 8.80 3.69
C TRP A 9 -6.24 7.55 4.39
N LYS A 10 -5.51 7.72 5.50
CA LYS A 10 -5.02 6.59 6.32
C LYS A 10 -6.16 5.78 6.95
N TYR A 11 -7.24 6.42 7.38
CA TYR A 11 -8.40 5.71 7.93
C TYR A 11 -9.21 5.00 6.85
N VAL A 12 -9.34 5.58 5.65
CA VAL A 12 -9.99 4.92 4.51
C VAL A 12 -9.21 3.66 4.11
N MET A 13 -7.88 3.76 3.90
CA MET A 13 -7.03 2.59 3.62
C MET A 13 -7.12 1.53 4.72
N ALA A 14 -6.92 1.90 5.98
CA ALA A 14 -6.99 0.95 7.10
C ALA A 14 -8.38 0.30 7.30
N SER A 15 -9.46 0.93 6.79
CA SER A 15 -10.81 0.34 6.77
C SER A 15 -11.07 -0.58 5.58
N PHE A 16 -10.29 -0.44 4.51
CA PHE A 16 -10.30 -1.34 3.34
C PHE A 16 -9.45 -2.58 3.61
N ASP A 17 -8.19 -2.39 4.04
CA ASP A 17 -7.24 -3.47 4.34
C ASP A 17 -7.84 -4.48 5.34
N ARG A 18 -8.37 -3.99 6.47
CA ARG A 18 -8.96 -4.81 7.54
C ARG A 18 -10.24 -5.58 7.16
N LYS A 19 -10.80 -5.40 5.96
CA LYS A 19 -11.99 -6.16 5.50
C LYS A 19 -11.75 -7.01 4.26
N ILE A 20 -10.55 -6.99 3.70
CA ILE A 20 -10.16 -7.85 2.57
C ILE A 20 -9.30 -9.03 3.05
N ASP A 21 -8.45 -8.81 4.06
CA ASP A 21 -7.40 -9.78 4.45
C ASP A 21 -7.91 -10.93 5.36
N GLU A 22 -8.86 -10.70 6.26
CA GLU A 22 -9.30 -11.71 7.26
C GLU A 22 -10.19 -12.85 6.69
N ASN A 23 -10.66 -12.75 5.44
CA ASN A 23 -11.44 -13.81 4.79
C ASN A 23 -11.21 -13.80 3.27
N ALA A 24 -9.95 -13.84 2.85
CA ALA A 24 -9.60 -14.10 1.45
C ALA A 24 -10.18 -15.46 1.01
N ASP A 25 -11.00 -15.47 -0.05
CA ASP A 25 -11.63 -16.66 -0.61
C ASP A 25 -10.57 -17.77 -0.83
N PRO A 26 -10.79 -19.03 -0.38
CA PRO A 26 -9.88 -20.14 -0.64
C PRO A 26 -9.42 -20.23 -2.10
N LYS A 27 -10.28 -19.91 -3.08
CA LYS A 27 -9.94 -19.89 -4.50
C LYS A 27 -8.86 -18.87 -4.85
N VAL A 28 -8.84 -17.72 -4.19
CA VAL A 28 -7.80 -16.68 -4.37
C VAL A 28 -6.46 -17.16 -3.79
N GLN A 29 -6.48 -17.79 -2.62
CA GLN A 29 -5.28 -18.37 -2.00
C GLN A 29 -4.70 -19.52 -2.84
N ILE A 30 -5.57 -20.39 -3.36
CA ILE A 30 -5.23 -21.46 -4.30
C ILE A 30 -4.59 -20.88 -5.57
N GLN A 31 -5.18 -19.85 -6.18
CA GLN A 31 -4.62 -19.19 -7.37
C GLN A 31 -3.26 -18.55 -7.09
N GLN A 32 -3.06 -17.90 -5.95
CA GLN A 32 -1.77 -17.34 -5.54
C GLN A 32 -0.69 -18.43 -5.41
N ALA A 33 -1.04 -19.60 -4.83
CA ALA A 33 -0.14 -20.73 -4.73
C ALA A 33 0.25 -21.30 -6.11
N VAL A 34 -0.72 -21.40 -7.03
CA VAL A 34 -0.49 -21.81 -8.43
C VAL A 34 0.49 -20.89 -9.14
N ASP A 35 0.32 -19.57 -9.02
CA ASP A 35 1.17 -18.62 -9.73
C ASP A 35 2.56 -18.48 -9.10
N ALA A 36 2.66 -18.67 -7.78
CA ALA A 36 3.95 -18.82 -7.09
C ALA A 36 4.71 -20.08 -7.57
N ALA A 37 4.03 -21.24 -7.67
CA ALA A 37 4.63 -22.49 -8.16
C ALA A 37 5.10 -22.38 -9.61
N LYS A 38 4.28 -21.80 -10.51
CA LYS A 38 4.65 -21.53 -11.90
C LYS A 38 5.84 -20.57 -11.99
N SER A 39 5.87 -19.52 -11.16
CA SER A 39 6.98 -18.56 -11.10
C SER A 39 8.29 -19.24 -10.65
N GLN A 40 8.24 -20.10 -9.63
CA GLN A 40 9.39 -20.87 -9.16
C GLN A 40 9.92 -21.82 -10.25
N HIS A 41 9.02 -22.57 -10.92
CA HIS A 41 9.41 -23.46 -12.02
C HIS A 41 10.04 -22.71 -13.20
N LYS A 42 9.50 -21.55 -13.54
CA LYS A 42 10.06 -20.66 -14.57
C LYS A 42 11.48 -20.20 -14.19
N GLN A 43 11.71 -19.76 -12.95
CA GLN A 43 13.04 -19.35 -12.48
C GLN A 43 14.07 -20.48 -12.54
N ILE A 44 13.70 -21.70 -12.10
CA ILE A 44 14.56 -22.89 -12.19
C ILE A 44 14.89 -23.22 -13.65
N THR A 45 13.90 -23.13 -14.55
CA THR A 45 14.09 -23.36 -15.99
C THR A 45 14.99 -22.30 -16.63
N GLU A 46 14.86 -21.03 -16.27
CA GLU A 46 15.72 -19.94 -16.75
C GLU A 46 17.17 -20.09 -16.27
N GLN A 47 17.38 -20.50 -15.02
CA GLN A 47 18.70 -20.83 -14.49
C GLN A 47 19.32 -22.03 -15.21
N ALA A 48 18.55 -23.11 -15.41
CA ALA A 48 19.01 -24.29 -16.15
C ALA A 48 19.39 -23.95 -17.60
N ALA A 49 18.58 -23.15 -18.30
CA ALA A 49 18.87 -22.69 -19.65
C ALA A 49 20.19 -21.89 -19.74
N SER A 50 20.49 -21.05 -18.73
CA SER A 50 21.76 -20.32 -18.64
C SER A 50 22.96 -21.26 -18.48
N ILE A 51 22.87 -22.24 -17.58
CA ILE A 51 23.94 -23.21 -17.31
C ILE A 51 24.19 -24.11 -18.54
N ILE A 52 23.13 -24.61 -19.17
CA ILE A 52 23.19 -25.40 -20.41
C ILE A 52 23.77 -24.55 -21.57
N GLY A 53 23.41 -23.26 -21.64
CA GLY A 53 23.97 -22.29 -22.58
C GLY A 53 25.48 -22.13 -22.45
N ASN A 54 25.98 -21.97 -21.22
CA ASN A 54 27.43 -21.91 -20.94
C ASN A 54 28.16 -23.19 -21.38
N LYS A 55 27.62 -24.38 -21.06
CA LYS A 55 28.15 -25.66 -21.57
C LYS A 55 28.26 -25.65 -23.10
N LYS A 56 27.23 -25.18 -23.80
CA LYS A 56 27.23 -25.15 -25.27
C LYS A 56 28.20 -24.11 -25.86
N GLN A 57 28.44 -23.00 -25.17
CA GLN A 57 29.47 -22.02 -25.57
C GLN A 57 30.88 -22.64 -25.47
N LEU A 58 31.18 -23.35 -24.38
CA LEU A 58 32.45 -24.08 -24.20
C LEU A 58 32.64 -25.20 -25.23
N GLU A 59 31.57 -25.93 -25.58
CA GLU A 59 31.58 -26.94 -26.65
C GLU A 59 31.97 -26.30 -28.01
N LEU A 60 31.32 -25.18 -28.36
CA LEU A 60 31.58 -24.44 -29.60
C LEU A 60 32.96 -23.76 -29.62
N GLN A 61 33.54 -23.44 -28.45
CA GLN A 61 34.92 -22.96 -28.33
C GLN A 61 35.91 -24.10 -28.57
N LEU A 62 35.70 -25.26 -27.93
CA LEU A 62 36.54 -26.45 -28.10
C LEU A 62 36.58 -26.91 -29.57
N ASP A 63 35.43 -26.92 -30.26
CA ASP A 63 35.31 -27.20 -31.70
C ASP A 63 36.12 -26.26 -32.61
N ARG A 64 36.31 -25.00 -32.20
CA ARG A 64 37.13 -24.03 -32.94
C ARG A 64 38.61 -24.27 -32.69
N LEU A 65 38.99 -24.44 -31.41
CA LEU A 65 40.38 -24.70 -31.03
C LEU A 65 40.91 -25.99 -31.66
N LEU A 66 40.12 -27.06 -31.71
CA LEU A 66 40.49 -28.31 -32.38
C LEU A 66 40.74 -28.14 -33.89
N LYS A 67 40.03 -27.21 -34.56
CA LYS A 67 40.27 -26.86 -35.98
C LYS A 67 41.56 -26.05 -36.13
N SER A 68 41.78 -25.07 -35.26
CA SER A 68 43.04 -24.31 -35.22
C SER A 68 44.25 -25.21 -34.93
N GLN A 69 44.13 -26.18 -34.04
CA GLN A 69 45.15 -27.20 -33.78
C GLN A 69 45.48 -27.98 -35.06
N ALA A 70 44.48 -28.48 -35.78
CA ALA A 70 44.67 -29.20 -37.04
C ALA A 70 45.35 -28.33 -38.11
N GLU A 71 44.90 -27.08 -38.28
CA GLU A 71 45.54 -26.11 -39.18
C GLU A 71 47.01 -25.83 -38.82
N TYR A 72 47.34 -25.66 -37.54
CA TYR A 72 48.72 -25.41 -37.11
C TYR A 72 49.59 -26.66 -37.26
N GLN A 73 49.05 -27.86 -37.01
CA GLN A 73 49.75 -29.12 -37.30
C GLN A 73 50.03 -29.31 -38.81
N GLU A 74 49.10 -28.91 -39.69
CA GLU A 74 49.33 -28.93 -41.13
C GLU A 74 50.41 -27.92 -41.54
N LYS A 75 50.27 -26.65 -41.13
CA LYS A 75 51.25 -25.58 -41.40
C LYS A 75 52.66 -25.94 -40.91
N ALA A 76 52.79 -26.54 -39.73
CA ALA A 76 54.07 -27.02 -39.20
C ALA A 76 54.68 -28.15 -40.05
N ARG A 77 53.87 -29.15 -40.45
CA ARG A 77 54.33 -30.24 -41.34
C ARG A 77 54.80 -29.70 -42.69
N THR A 78 54.07 -28.76 -43.29
CA THR A 78 54.46 -28.13 -44.56
C THR A 78 55.74 -27.31 -44.42
N ALA A 79 55.90 -26.53 -43.34
CA ALA A 79 57.12 -25.77 -43.09
C ALA A 79 58.35 -26.68 -42.94
N LEU A 80 58.23 -27.80 -42.19
CA LEU A 80 59.30 -28.79 -42.07
C LEU A 80 59.63 -29.46 -43.42
N GLN A 81 58.62 -29.89 -44.18
CA GLN A 81 58.82 -30.47 -45.52
C GLN A 81 59.53 -29.51 -46.50
N LEU A 82 59.25 -28.21 -46.39
CA LEU A 82 59.94 -27.19 -47.18
C LEU A 82 61.38 -26.95 -46.69
N ALA A 83 61.64 -27.00 -45.37
CA ALA A 83 62.98 -26.93 -44.80
C ALA A 83 63.85 -28.12 -45.22
N ASP A 84 63.33 -29.35 -45.06
CA ASP A 84 63.98 -30.60 -45.48
C ASP A 84 64.31 -30.58 -46.97
N LYS A 85 63.37 -30.12 -47.81
CA LYS A 85 63.57 -29.99 -49.25
C LYS A 85 64.67 -28.96 -49.57
N ALA A 86 64.61 -27.77 -48.99
CA ALA A 86 65.62 -26.73 -49.24
C ALA A 86 67.01 -27.17 -48.76
N ALA A 87 67.11 -27.93 -47.66
CA ALA A 87 68.35 -28.54 -47.20
C ALA A 87 68.88 -29.60 -48.16
N ALA A 88 68.01 -30.47 -48.69
CA ALA A 88 68.38 -31.48 -49.69
C ALA A 88 68.80 -30.87 -51.05
N GLU A 89 68.23 -29.72 -51.41
CA GLU A 89 68.62 -28.91 -52.57
C GLU A 89 69.87 -28.04 -52.30
N GLY A 90 70.44 -28.09 -51.09
CA GLY A 90 71.65 -27.37 -50.69
C GLY A 90 71.46 -25.89 -50.33
N ASN A 91 70.22 -25.38 -50.36
CA ASN A 91 69.90 -23.99 -50.05
C ASN A 91 69.76 -23.76 -48.54
N SER A 92 70.90 -23.76 -47.84
CA SER A 92 70.97 -23.64 -46.38
C SER A 92 70.24 -22.40 -45.82
N ALA A 93 70.23 -21.27 -46.53
CA ALA A 93 69.56 -20.05 -46.06
C ALA A 93 68.03 -20.24 -46.02
N GLN A 94 67.46 -20.72 -47.13
CA GLN A 94 66.02 -20.98 -47.25
C GLN A 94 65.57 -22.12 -46.31
N ALA A 95 66.42 -23.13 -46.09
CA ALA A 95 66.17 -24.17 -45.10
C ALA A 95 66.02 -23.57 -43.69
N THR A 96 66.92 -22.66 -43.29
CA THR A 96 66.84 -21.96 -42.00
C THR A 96 65.57 -21.10 -41.87
N GLU A 97 65.16 -20.39 -42.92
CA GLU A 97 63.91 -19.60 -42.93
C GLU A 97 62.67 -20.47 -42.70
N TYR A 98 62.60 -21.65 -43.34
CA TYR A 98 61.49 -22.59 -43.14
C TYR A 98 61.54 -23.29 -41.77
N THR A 99 62.72 -23.60 -41.23
CA THR A 99 62.86 -24.10 -39.84
C THR A 99 62.35 -23.07 -38.83
N ASN A 100 62.79 -21.81 -38.93
CA ASN A 100 62.31 -20.73 -38.07
C ASN A 100 60.78 -20.56 -38.19
N THR A 101 60.22 -20.73 -39.38
CA THR A 101 58.76 -20.71 -39.61
C THR A 101 58.07 -21.88 -38.90
N ALA A 102 58.64 -23.09 -38.96
CA ALA A 102 58.12 -24.27 -38.27
C ALA A 102 58.15 -24.11 -36.73
N GLU A 103 59.22 -23.52 -36.18
CA GLU A 103 59.32 -23.21 -34.75
C GLU A 103 58.25 -22.21 -34.29
N VAL A 104 58.02 -21.14 -35.05
CA VAL A 104 56.94 -20.17 -34.75
C VAL A 104 55.57 -20.85 -34.78
N VAL A 105 55.27 -21.68 -35.79
CA VAL A 105 54.00 -22.41 -35.86
C VAL A 105 53.88 -23.45 -34.72
N ALA A 106 54.96 -24.12 -34.33
CA ALA A 106 54.98 -25.04 -33.21
C ALA A 106 54.67 -24.35 -31.87
N SER A 107 55.18 -23.13 -31.65
CA SER A 107 54.82 -22.34 -30.46
C SER A 107 53.32 -21.99 -30.40
N GLN A 108 52.73 -21.63 -31.55
CA GLN A 108 51.28 -21.36 -31.65
C GLN A 108 50.45 -22.63 -31.44
N LEU A 109 50.92 -23.77 -31.95
CA LEU A 109 50.29 -25.07 -31.72
C LEU A 109 50.25 -25.42 -30.24
N VAL A 110 51.37 -25.30 -29.51
CA VAL A 110 51.44 -25.56 -28.07
C VAL A 110 50.52 -24.65 -27.26
N THR A 111 50.38 -23.37 -27.66
CA THR A 111 49.40 -22.46 -27.05
C THR A 111 47.97 -22.96 -27.24
N VAL A 112 47.56 -23.32 -28.46
CA VAL A 112 46.22 -23.85 -28.73
C VAL A 112 45.97 -25.18 -28.03
N GLU A 113 46.98 -26.06 -27.93
CA GLU A 113 46.87 -27.33 -27.22
C GLU A 113 46.65 -27.13 -25.71
N SER A 114 47.30 -26.13 -25.10
CA SER A 114 47.00 -25.74 -23.71
C SER A 114 45.60 -25.12 -23.55
N GLU A 115 45.16 -24.27 -24.49
CA GLU A 115 43.79 -23.73 -24.49
C GLU A 115 42.73 -24.83 -24.62
N ILE A 116 43.00 -25.87 -25.42
CA ILE A 116 42.14 -27.06 -25.55
C ILE A 116 42.02 -27.80 -24.22
N GLU A 117 43.12 -28.03 -23.50
CA GLU A 117 43.08 -28.73 -22.21
C GLU A 117 42.33 -27.92 -21.14
N ASN A 118 42.61 -26.62 -21.04
CA ASN A 118 41.88 -25.73 -20.13
C ASN A 118 40.38 -25.68 -20.46
N THR A 119 40.02 -25.57 -21.75
CA THR A 119 38.61 -25.58 -22.20
C THR A 119 37.93 -26.92 -21.93
N LYS A 120 38.62 -28.06 -22.07
CA LYS A 120 38.09 -29.39 -21.73
C LYS A 120 37.74 -29.50 -20.24
N VAL A 121 38.59 -28.99 -19.34
CA VAL A 121 38.30 -29.00 -17.89
C VAL A 121 37.06 -28.16 -17.57
N MET A 122 36.96 -26.95 -18.13
CA MET A 122 35.77 -26.10 -17.98
C MET A 122 34.51 -26.77 -18.56
N TYR A 123 34.60 -27.40 -19.73
CA TYR A 123 33.50 -28.12 -20.36
C TYR A 123 33.03 -29.35 -19.54
N GLN A 124 33.94 -30.07 -18.89
CA GLN A 124 33.58 -31.17 -17.97
C GLN A 124 32.84 -30.65 -16.74
N GLN A 125 33.29 -29.55 -16.13
CA GLN A 125 32.60 -28.91 -15.01
C GLN A 125 31.21 -28.38 -15.42
N ALA A 126 31.12 -27.69 -16.56
CA ALA A 126 29.85 -27.22 -17.12
C ALA A 126 28.91 -28.36 -17.52
N THR A 127 29.45 -29.53 -17.88
CA THR A 127 28.67 -30.75 -18.16
C THR A 127 27.96 -31.26 -16.90
N GLN A 128 28.70 -31.42 -15.80
CA GLN A 128 28.12 -31.85 -14.52
C GLN A 128 27.10 -30.83 -13.98
N ALA A 129 27.39 -29.53 -14.11
CA ALA A 129 26.48 -28.47 -13.72
C ALA A 129 25.18 -28.47 -14.56
N ALA A 130 25.28 -28.69 -15.87
CA ALA A 130 24.12 -28.80 -16.75
C ALA A 130 23.25 -30.04 -16.45
N GLU A 131 23.87 -31.17 -16.13
CA GLU A 131 23.17 -32.40 -15.72
C GLU A 131 22.41 -32.19 -14.40
N GLN A 132 23.04 -31.58 -13.41
CA GLN A 132 22.37 -31.21 -12.14
C GLN A 132 21.23 -30.21 -12.35
N ALA A 133 21.41 -29.21 -13.22
CA ALA A 133 20.36 -28.24 -13.52
C ALA A 133 19.17 -28.85 -14.27
N GLN A 134 19.42 -29.77 -15.21
CA GLN A 134 18.37 -30.52 -15.91
C GLN A 134 17.61 -31.47 -14.96
N GLU A 135 18.31 -32.06 -14.00
CA GLU A 135 17.68 -32.85 -12.93
C GLU A 135 16.76 -31.99 -12.05
N GLN A 136 17.25 -30.83 -11.58
CA GLN A 136 16.45 -29.88 -10.80
C GLN A 136 15.25 -29.34 -11.58
N GLN A 137 15.39 -29.11 -12.89
CA GLN A 137 14.29 -28.73 -13.77
C GLN A 137 13.19 -29.81 -13.80
N ARG A 138 13.56 -31.08 -14.05
CA ARG A 138 12.61 -32.20 -14.08
C ARG A 138 11.93 -32.43 -12.72
N GLN A 139 12.67 -32.28 -11.62
CA GLN A 139 12.11 -32.34 -10.27
C GLN A 139 11.20 -31.15 -9.96
N SER A 140 11.42 -29.99 -10.59
CA SER A 140 10.50 -28.85 -10.49
C SER A 140 9.23 -29.04 -11.32
N GLU A 141 9.35 -29.63 -12.51
CA GLU A 141 8.21 -29.96 -13.40
C GLU A 141 7.29 -31.01 -12.75
N ALA A 142 7.87 -32.06 -12.16
CA ALA A 142 7.13 -33.08 -11.40
C ALA A 142 6.37 -32.48 -10.21
N ARG A 143 7.04 -31.64 -9.38
CA ARG A 143 6.40 -30.96 -8.25
C ARG A 143 5.32 -29.96 -8.67
N LEU A 144 5.52 -29.23 -9.76
CA LEU A 144 4.49 -28.34 -10.31
C LEU A 144 3.26 -29.15 -10.76
N THR A 145 3.47 -30.30 -11.40
CA THR A 145 2.39 -31.21 -11.83
C THR A 145 1.61 -31.77 -10.64
N GLU A 146 2.30 -32.20 -9.58
CA GLU A 146 1.72 -32.67 -8.32
C GLU A 146 0.89 -31.58 -7.64
N GLN A 147 1.44 -30.36 -7.52
CA GLN A 147 0.77 -29.21 -6.92
C GLN A 147 -0.48 -28.78 -7.70
N LEU A 148 -0.45 -28.83 -9.03
CA LEU A 148 -1.63 -28.54 -9.87
C LEU A 148 -2.75 -29.59 -9.65
N ALA A 149 -2.41 -30.87 -9.52
CA ALA A 149 -3.39 -31.91 -9.22
C ALA A 149 -4.00 -31.78 -7.80
N GLU A 150 -3.22 -31.33 -6.81
CA GLU A 150 -3.76 -31.00 -5.49
C GLU A 150 -4.66 -29.75 -5.53
N VAL A 151 -4.27 -28.72 -6.29
CA VAL A 151 -5.05 -27.50 -6.54
C VAL A 151 -6.42 -27.81 -7.15
N ASP A 152 -6.50 -28.68 -8.15
CA ASP A 152 -7.78 -29.04 -8.79
C ASP A 152 -8.73 -29.72 -7.78
N LYS A 153 -8.18 -30.58 -6.92
CA LYS A 153 -8.92 -31.22 -5.82
C LYS A 153 -9.37 -30.21 -4.76
N LEU A 154 -8.53 -29.24 -4.39
CA LEU A 154 -8.88 -28.18 -3.43
C LEU A 154 -9.95 -27.23 -4.00
N ASN A 155 -9.89 -26.90 -5.28
CA ASN A 155 -10.93 -26.13 -5.98
C ASN A 155 -12.28 -26.84 -5.94
N ALA A 156 -12.32 -28.14 -6.28
CA ALA A 156 -13.56 -28.92 -6.21
C ALA A 156 -14.15 -29.01 -4.79
N GLN A 157 -13.31 -29.05 -3.76
CA GLN A 157 -13.74 -28.98 -2.35
C GLN A 157 -14.26 -27.59 -1.97
N ALA A 158 -13.61 -26.52 -2.45
CA ALA A 158 -14.08 -25.14 -2.25
C ALA A 158 -15.44 -24.91 -2.93
N ASP A 159 -15.64 -25.37 -4.16
CA ASP A 159 -16.92 -25.33 -4.88
C ASP A 159 -18.02 -26.09 -4.10
N GLN A 160 -17.71 -27.27 -3.57
CA GLN A 160 -18.66 -28.05 -2.77
C GLN A 160 -19.07 -27.30 -1.48
N ALA A 161 -18.11 -26.70 -0.78
CA ALA A 161 -18.37 -25.91 0.43
C ALA A 161 -19.13 -24.60 0.12
N GLU A 162 -18.84 -23.96 -1.02
CA GLU A 162 -19.54 -22.76 -1.48
C GLU A 162 -21.01 -23.07 -1.85
N MET A 163 -21.27 -24.17 -2.55
CA MET A 163 -22.63 -24.64 -2.84
C MET A 163 -23.42 -24.96 -1.55
N GLN A 164 -22.78 -25.58 -0.56
CA GLN A 164 -23.40 -25.83 0.75
C GLN A 164 -23.73 -24.52 1.47
N ARG A 165 -22.80 -23.55 1.51
CA ARG A 165 -23.05 -22.21 2.08
C ARG A 165 -24.18 -21.48 1.37
N LYS A 166 -24.20 -21.46 0.04
CA LYS A 166 -25.25 -20.82 -0.76
C LYS A 166 -26.62 -21.47 -0.53
N SER A 167 -26.68 -22.80 -0.45
CA SER A 167 -27.91 -23.53 -0.12
C SER A 167 -28.41 -23.20 1.29
N ALA A 168 -27.53 -23.25 2.30
CA ALA A 168 -27.87 -22.89 3.68
C ALA A 168 -28.34 -21.43 3.81
N GLN A 169 -27.68 -20.49 3.13
CA GLN A 169 -28.06 -19.07 3.11
C GLN A 169 -29.40 -18.83 2.41
N ALA A 170 -29.72 -19.57 1.35
CA ALA A 170 -31.04 -19.52 0.72
C ALA A 170 -32.14 -20.07 1.64
N MET A 171 -31.88 -21.15 2.37
CA MET A 171 -32.82 -21.71 3.35
C MET A 171 -33.02 -20.79 4.56
N ASP A 172 -31.96 -20.18 5.07
CA ASP A 172 -32.05 -19.17 6.15
C ASP A 172 -32.81 -17.92 5.67
N SER A 173 -32.54 -17.43 4.46
CA SER A 173 -33.29 -16.32 3.87
C SER A 173 -34.78 -16.63 3.71
N MET A 174 -35.13 -17.86 3.32
CA MET A 174 -36.53 -18.32 3.21
C MET A 174 -37.20 -18.48 4.58
N ASN A 175 -36.47 -19.02 5.56
CA ASN A 175 -36.93 -19.12 6.94
C ASN A 175 -37.18 -17.73 7.55
N GLN A 176 -36.28 -16.77 7.31
CA GLN A 176 -36.40 -15.38 7.75
C GLN A 176 -37.55 -14.63 7.05
N LEU A 177 -37.93 -15.05 5.84
CA LEU A 177 -39.15 -14.58 5.17
C LEU A 177 -40.42 -15.20 5.77
N GLY A 178 -40.39 -16.50 6.10
CA GLY A 178 -41.52 -17.24 6.68
C GLY A 178 -41.79 -16.96 8.17
N LEU A 179 -40.78 -16.53 8.92
CA LEU A 179 -40.88 -16.18 10.35
C LEU A 179 -41.37 -14.74 10.59
N ASN A 180 -41.81 -14.01 9.56
CA ASN A 180 -42.31 -12.63 9.67
C ASN A 180 -43.85 -12.50 9.63
N ASP A 181 -44.60 -13.58 9.89
CA ASP A 181 -46.07 -13.53 10.01
C ASP A 181 -46.54 -12.75 11.27
N ASP A 182 -45.65 -12.55 12.26
CA ASP A 182 -45.84 -11.62 13.38
C ASP A 182 -45.85 -10.13 12.95
N ASN A 183 -45.53 -9.80 11.69
CA ASN A 183 -45.56 -8.43 11.15
C ASN A 183 -46.79 -8.12 10.27
N VAL A 184 -47.82 -8.97 10.28
CA VAL A 184 -49.16 -8.59 9.79
C VAL A 184 -49.80 -7.66 10.84
N PRO A 185 -50.12 -6.38 10.53
CA PRO A 185 -50.65 -5.46 11.55
C PRO A 185 -52.02 -5.91 12.06
N THR A 186 -52.08 -6.40 13.30
CA THR A 186 -53.35 -6.71 13.96
C THR A 186 -54.19 -5.44 14.14
N LEU A 187 -55.52 -5.57 14.10
CA LEU A 187 -56.41 -4.41 14.22
C LEU A 187 -56.23 -3.68 15.57
N ASP A 188 -55.87 -4.40 16.64
CA ASP A 188 -55.54 -3.80 17.92
C ASP A 188 -54.18 -3.09 17.91
N GLY A 189 -53.15 -3.64 17.24
CA GLY A 189 -51.89 -2.92 17.02
C GLY A 189 -52.03 -1.65 16.16
N VAL A 190 -53.10 -1.55 15.36
CA VAL A 190 -53.50 -0.32 14.66
C VAL A 190 -54.28 0.62 15.58
N ARG A 191 -55.22 0.11 16.40
CA ARG A 191 -55.95 0.86 17.44
C ARG A 191 -55.00 1.58 18.39
N ASP A 192 -54.06 0.86 19.02
CA ASP A 192 -53.06 1.41 19.94
C ASP A 192 -52.28 2.59 19.32
N LYS A 193 -52.00 2.50 18.02
CA LYS A 193 -51.24 3.50 17.25
C LYS A 193 -52.07 4.75 16.92
N ILE A 194 -53.39 4.60 16.82
CA ILE A 194 -54.35 5.71 16.68
C ILE A 194 -54.57 6.37 18.04
N GLU A 195 -54.83 5.58 19.09
CA GLU A 195 -55.06 6.07 20.45
C GLU A 195 -53.83 6.82 21.00
N ARG A 196 -52.62 6.30 20.78
CA ARG A 196 -51.37 6.99 21.14
C ARG A 196 -51.24 8.34 20.41
N ARG A 197 -51.51 8.40 19.10
CA ARG A 197 -51.51 9.67 18.34
C ARG A 197 -52.59 10.65 18.80
N TYR A 198 -53.73 10.15 19.26
CA TYR A 198 -54.81 10.98 19.81
C TYR A 198 -54.43 11.56 21.18
N ALA A 199 -53.79 10.76 22.04
CA ALA A 199 -53.22 11.21 23.31
C ALA A 199 -52.07 12.23 23.10
N ASP A 200 -51.15 11.98 22.15
CA ASP A 200 -50.09 12.91 21.78
C ASP A 200 -50.66 14.28 21.34
N ALA A 201 -51.74 14.26 20.55
CA ALA A 201 -52.42 15.48 20.08
C ALA A 201 -53.14 16.24 21.22
N LEU A 202 -53.78 15.53 22.14
CA LEU A 202 -54.40 16.13 23.33
C LEU A 202 -53.34 16.74 24.27
N GLY A 203 -52.25 16.02 24.56
CA GLY A 203 -51.15 16.52 25.38
C GLY A 203 -50.47 17.75 24.77
N ALA A 204 -50.33 17.81 23.44
CA ALA A 204 -49.88 19.01 22.74
C ALA A 204 -50.85 20.19 22.91
N GLN A 205 -52.16 19.93 22.98
CA GLN A 205 -53.20 20.95 23.18
C GLN A 205 -53.23 21.46 24.64
N GLU A 206 -52.90 20.62 25.63
CA GLU A 206 -52.66 21.04 27.02
C GLU A 206 -51.40 21.90 27.13
N LEU A 207 -50.27 21.45 26.56
CA LEU A 207 -49.01 22.21 26.50
C LEU A 207 -49.18 23.60 25.84
N THR A 208 -50.04 23.70 24.83
CA THR A 208 -50.37 24.98 24.17
C THR A 208 -51.20 25.89 25.07
N GLN A 209 -52.07 25.36 25.92
CA GLN A 209 -52.81 26.16 26.91
C GLN A 209 -51.90 26.65 28.05
N HIS A 210 -51.05 25.76 28.58
CA HIS A 210 -50.11 26.12 29.66
C HIS A 210 -49.10 27.19 29.23
N THR A 211 -48.48 27.05 28.05
CA THR A 211 -47.48 28.02 27.56
C THR A 211 -48.03 29.40 27.24
N VAL A 212 -49.34 29.56 27.01
CA VAL A 212 -50.00 30.87 26.93
C VAL A 212 -50.22 31.47 28.33
N GLN A 213 -50.65 30.64 29.30
CA GLN A 213 -50.84 31.04 30.70
C GLN A 213 -49.54 31.53 31.34
N ASP A 214 -48.44 30.78 31.18
CA ASP A 214 -47.15 31.10 31.78
C ASP A 214 -46.56 32.39 31.21
N ARG A 215 -46.65 32.61 29.90
CA ARG A 215 -46.26 33.88 29.27
C ARG A 215 -47.08 35.07 29.76
N MET A 216 -48.34 34.88 30.11
CA MET A 216 -49.17 35.93 30.71
C MET A 216 -48.76 36.25 32.15
N ALA A 217 -48.31 35.24 32.92
CA ALA A 217 -47.79 35.44 34.27
C ALA A 217 -46.46 36.22 34.25
N GLU A 218 -45.53 35.84 33.38
CA GLU A 218 -44.17 36.41 33.25
C GLU A 218 -44.17 37.88 32.80
N ILE A 219 -45.09 38.28 31.92
CA ILE A 219 -45.30 39.70 31.57
C ILE A 219 -45.82 40.51 32.77
N SER A 220 -46.56 39.89 33.69
CA SER A 220 -47.18 40.58 34.83
C SER A 220 -46.21 40.86 35.99
N THR A 221 -45.08 40.13 36.10
CA THR A 221 -44.03 40.40 37.09
C THR A 221 -43.12 41.52 36.63
N ALA A 222 -42.61 41.46 35.39
CA ALA A 222 -41.69 42.47 34.83
C ALA A 222 -42.24 43.92 34.91
N GLY A 223 -43.56 44.11 34.77
CA GLY A 223 -44.19 45.42 34.88
C GLY A 223 -44.31 46.00 36.30
N ARG A 224 -44.09 45.22 37.36
CA ARG A 224 -44.27 45.67 38.75
C ARG A 224 -43.01 46.26 39.36
N ASP A 225 -41.84 45.71 39.08
CA ASP A 225 -40.58 46.12 39.73
C ASP A 225 -40.13 47.52 39.28
N MET A 226 -40.34 47.88 38.01
CA MET A 226 -40.12 49.25 37.51
C MET A 226 -41.01 50.28 38.21
N ALA A 227 -42.27 49.93 38.49
CA ALA A 227 -43.21 50.82 39.18
C ALA A 227 -42.84 51.00 40.67
N ALA A 228 -42.34 49.94 41.32
CA ALA A 228 -41.89 49.98 42.71
C ALA A 228 -40.66 50.90 42.90
N ALA A 229 -39.66 50.81 42.00
CA ALA A 229 -38.48 51.66 42.05
C ALA A 229 -38.83 53.16 41.94
N SER A 230 -39.62 53.52 40.91
CA SER A 230 -40.07 54.90 40.70
C SER A 230 -40.84 55.46 41.90
N LYS A 231 -41.72 54.65 42.52
CA LYS A 231 -42.47 55.07 43.71
C LYS A 231 -41.60 55.24 44.96
N LEU A 232 -40.55 54.43 45.12
CA LEU A 232 -39.58 54.58 46.21
C LEU A 232 -38.75 55.86 46.10
N ASP A 233 -38.36 56.25 44.89
CA ASP A 233 -37.64 57.51 44.65
C ASP A 233 -38.54 58.73 44.85
N GLU A 234 -39.81 58.67 44.43
CA GLU A 234 -40.82 59.70 44.68
C GLU A 234 -41.09 59.90 46.19
N ILE A 235 -41.18 58.81 46.96
CA ILE A 235 -41.28 58.86 48.44
C ILE A 235 -39.99 59.46 49.05
N ARG A 236 -38.81 59.11 48.53
CA ARG A 236 -37.53 59.67 49.02
C ARG A 236 -37.42 61.17 48.75
N ALA A 237 -37.92 61.63 47.59
CA ALA A 237 -38.03 63.05 47.26
C ALA A 237 -39.03 63.79 48.17
N GLN A 238 -40.19 63.19 48.48
CA GLN A 238 -41.16 63.76 49.43
C GLN A 238 -40.61 63.83 50.87
N MET A 239 -39.78 62.86 51.29
CA MET A 239 -39.07 62.88 52.57
C MET A 239 -37.94 63.93 52.62
N ALA A 240 -37.31 64.26 51.48
CA ALA A 240 -36.34 65.36 51.39
C ALA A 240 -37.05 66.73 51.42
N GLY A 241 -38.08 66.94 50.59
CA GLY A 241 -38.83 68.19 50.51
C GLY A 241 -39.57 68.55 51.80
N SER A 242 -39.99 67.56 52.60
CA SER A 242 -40.54 67.78 53.95
C SER A 242 -39.48 68.06 55.02
N LYS A 243 -38.18 67.94 54.70
CA LYS A 243 -37.06 68.26 55.59
C LYS A 243 -36.46 69.64 55.30
N GLU A 244 -36.40 70.08 54.04
CA GLU A 244 -35.82 71.39 53.66
C GLU A 244 -36.74 72.60 53.87
N LEU A 245 -37.99 72.38 54.29
CA LEU A 245 -38.78 73.42 54.96
C LEU A 245 -38.25 73.76 56.37
N GLY A 246 -37.28 72.98 56.89
CA GLY A 246 -36.34 73.40 57.91
C GLY A 246 -34.96 73.67 57.31
N SER A 247 -34.41 74.88 57.57
CA SER A 247 -33.11 75.36 57.08
C SER A 247 -33.00 75.59 55.57
N LYS A 248 -33.31 76.83 55.15
CA LYS A 248 -32.68 77.45 53.97
C LYS A 248 -31.15 77.40 54.13
N LYS A 249 -30.42 76.90 53.12
CA LYS A 249 -29.03 77.20 52.71
C LYS A 249 -28.56 76.06 51.78
N ASP A 250 -28.01 76.27 50.59
CA ASP A 250 -27.82 77.48 49.78
C ASP A 250 -27.92 77.07 48.29
N THR A 251 -28.01 78.04 47.37
CA THR A 251 -27.76 77.82 45.93
C THR A 251 -26.34 77.24 45.75
N ALA A 252 -26.11 76.19 44.97
CA ALA A 252 -26.29 76.06 43.51
C ALA A 252 -25.45 77.09 42.73
N GLU A 253 -24.69 76.60 41.73
CA GLU A 253 -23.89 77.36 40.74
C GLU A 253 -22.68 78.16 41.29
N LEU A 254 -21.49 78.24 40.65
CA LEU A 254 -20.90 77.49 39.52
C LEU A 254 -19.58 76.80 40.01
N GLU A 255 -18.54 76.37 39.27
CA GLU A 255 -17.92 76.84 38.01
C GLU A 255 -16.95 75.78 37.43
N ALA A 256 -16.78 75.79 36.10
CA ALA A 256 -15.64 75.25 35.35
C ALA A 256 -14.85 76.47 34.80
N PRO A 257 -13.56 76.44 34.40
CA PRO A 257 -13.02 75.50 33.38
C PRO A 257 -11.48 75.25 33.60
N GLU A 258 -10.55 74.94 32.67
CA GLU A 258 -10.53 74.51 31.25
C GLU A 258 -9.17 73.82 30.90
N GLN A 259 -9.06 73.32 29.66
CA GLN A 259 -7.88 73.37 28.76
C GLN A 259 -6.64 72.45 28.88
N ASP A 260 -6.24 72.04 27.66
CA ASP A 260 -4.90 71.81 27.09
C ASP A 260 -4.13 70.48 27.27
N ALA A 261 -3.15 70.31 26.38
CA ALA A 261 -2.37 69.11 26.03
C ALA A 261 -0.88 69.31 26.44
N PRO A 262 0.16 68.59 25.92
CA PRO A 262 0.18 67.44 25.00
C PRO A 262 1.13 66.29 25.46
N GLN A 263 1.58 65.48 24.49
CA GLN A 263 2.47 64.33 24.64
C GLN A 263 3.83 64.63 25.31
N LYS A 264 4.42 63.59 25.95
CA LYS A 264 5.85 63.33 25.85
C LYS A 264 6.17 61.84 26.00
N GLY A 265 7.27 61.38 25.40
CA GLY A 265 7.77 60.02 25.52
C GLY A 265 9.30 59.96 25.52
N ALA A 266 9.83 58.76 25.78
CA ALA A 266 11.24 58.35 25.67
C ALA A 266 11.24 56.83 25.39
N SER A 267 11.96 56.21 24.45
CA SER A 267 13.37 56.35 23.97
C SER A 267 14.39 55.85 24.99
N ASN A 268 15.41 55.04 24.65
CA ASN A 268 15.70 54.18 23.47
C ASN A 268 16.90 53.27 23.86
N GLU A 269 17.22 52.25 23.05
CA GLU A 269 18.59 51.65 22.95
C GLU A 269 19.20 51.01 24.24
N ASP A 270 20.31 50.25 24.24
CA ASP A 270 20.86 49.24 23.30
C ASP A 270 21.85 48.34 24.11
N THR A 271 22.12 47.10 23.66
CA THR A 271 23.24 46.11 23.90
C THR A 271 24.15 46.14 25.17
N PRO A 272 24.91 45.06 25.49
CA PRO A 272 25.08 43.77 24.80
C PRO A 272 24.60 42.52 25.55
#